data_AF-A0A935C895-F1
#
_entry.id   AF-A0A935C895-F1
#
_cell.length_a   1.000
_cell.length_b   1.000
_cell.length_c   1.000
_cell.angle_alpha   90.00
_cell.angle_beta   90.00
_cell.angle_gamma   90.00
#
_symmetry.space_group_name_H-M   'P 1'
#
loop_
_entity.id
_entity.type
_entity.pdbx_description
1 polymer ?
#
loop_
_entity_poly.entity_id
_entity_poly.type
_entity_poly.pdbx_seq_one_letter_code
_entity_poly.pdbx_strand_id
1 'polypeptide(L)'
;MDQRILFALAVFSLVSILRAPFNVTTTGPYTPFFIPVLIVVYLFLLFRAAPVFLAPSPAIRAMTARVMMCFIALLIIGLGINSVRRFRRINTFTVSSARGNFVTLPEIGEPLQAAIRYAKTNTKPGEYVLALPIATTINFMAERPYPLREEIVLPGFLTNEKEIEAIERIKARRVPLAMVANIATSEFRDHIFGADYNQELNRWITENYHLVARFESSHRQSANFGNEPFMILAYERNQ
;
A
#
# COMPACT_ATOMS: atom_id res chain seq x y z
N MET A 1 -32.63 12.81 11.85
CA MET A 1 -31.70 11.70 12.08
C MET A 1 -32.15 11.02 13.37
N ASP A 2 -32.65 9.79 13.28
CA ASP A 2 -33.24 9.09 14.42
C ASP A 2 -32.24 8.92 15.57
N GLN A 3 -32.71 9.07 16.81
CA GLN A 3 -31.88 8.84 18.01
C GLN A 3 -31.24 7.45 18.02
N ARG A 4 -31.91 6.46 17.41
CA ARG A 4 -31.39 5.10 17.23
C ARG A 4 -30.13 5.06 16.34
N ILE A 5 -30.07 5.88 15.30
CA ILE A 5 -28.92 5.97 14.39
C ILE A 5 -27.75 6.64 15.11
N LEU A 6 -27.99 7.73 15.82
CA LEU A 6 -26.94 8.41 16.61
C LEU A 6 -26.38 7.50 17.71
N PHE A 7 -27.23 6.73 18.38
CA PHE A 7 -26.81 5.74 19.36
C PHE A 7 -25.96 4.64 18.73
N ALA A 8 -26.38 4.07 17.60
CA ALA A 8 -25.61 3.07 16.87
C ALA A 8 -24.23 3.61 16.42
N LEU A 9 -24.18 4.84 15.91
CA LEU A 9 -22.93 5.51 15.52
C LEU A 9 -22.02 5.79 16.72
N ALA A 10 -22.58 6.19 17.86
CA ALA A 10 -21.83 6.43 19.09
C ALA A 10 -21.23 5.14 19.66
N VAL A 11 -22.02 4.06 19.72
CA VAL A 11 -21.53 2.73 20.13
C VAL A 11 -20.44 2.26 19.18
N PHE A 12 -20.65 2.36 17.86
CA PHE A 12 -19.65 2.00 16.86
C PHE A 12 -18.37 2.83 17.01
N SER A 13 -18.49 4.12 17.29
CA SER A 13 -17.35 5.03 17.49
C SER A 13 -16.58 4.72 18.77
N LEU A 14 -17.26 4.40 19.88
CA LEU A 14 -16.62 3.95 21.13
C LEU A 14 -15.83 2.66 20.90
N VAL A 15 -16.43 1.67 20.24
CA VAL A 15 -15.74 0.41 19.87
C VAL A 15 -14.57 0.69 18.93
N SER A 16 -14.73 1.60 17.97
CA SER A 16 -13.65 2.02 17.07
C SER A 16 -12.53 2.79 17.76
N ILE A 17 -12.77 3.44 18.91
CA ILE A 17 -11.73 4.14 19.68
C ILE A 17 -10.96 3.16 20.58
N LEU A 18 -11.60 2.09 21.07
CA LEU A 18 -10.93 1.05 21.87
C LEU A 18 -9.72 0.43 21.16
N ARG A 19 -9.64 0.52 19.82
CA ARG A 19 -8.45 0.10 19.06
C ARG A 19 -7.16 0.84 19.45
N ALA A 20 -7.27 2.09 19.90
CA ALA A 20 -6.11 2.92 20.28
C ALA A 20 -5.39 2.39 21.54
N PRO A 21 -6.06 2.11 22.68
CA PRO A 21 -5.40 1.49 23.83
C PRO A 21 -4.94 0.05 23.57
N PHE A 22 -5.55 -0.68 22.62
CA PHE A 22 -5.09 -2.02 22.21
C PHE A 22 -3.94 -2.00 21.17
N ASN A 23 -3.39 -0.83 20.84
CA ASN A 23 -2.31 -0.64 19.86
C ASN A 23 -2.60 -1.31 18.49
N VAL A 24 -3.87 -1.40 18.11
CA VAL A 24 -4.27 -1.90 16.79
C VAL A 24 -3.96 -0.79 15.80
N THR A 25 -3.00 -1.04 14.91
CA THR A 25 -2.43 -0.02 14.03
C THR A 25 -3.48 0.59 13.10
N THR A 26 -3.47 1.92 13.01
CA THR A 26 -4.33 2.70 12.10
C THR A 26 -3.74 2.82 10.68
N THR A 27 -2.75 1.99 10.36
CA THR A 27 -2.08 1.97 9.06
C THR A 27 -2.67 0.90 8.13
N GLY A 28 -3.60 0.07 8.63
CA GLY A 28 -4.25 -0.95 7.83
C GLY A 28 -5.18 -0.37 6.76
N PRO A 29 -5.44 -1.12 5.67
CA PRO A 29 -6.25 -0.69 4.53
C PRO A 29 -7.70 -0.38 4.91
N TYR A 30 -8.15 -0.82 6.08
CA TYR A 30 -9.51 -0.62 6.58
C TYR A 30 -9.72 0.69 7.34
N THR A 31 -8.65 1.41 7.69
CA THR A 31 -8.71 2.66 8.46
C THR A 31 -9.65 3.72 7.84
N PRO A 32 -9.69 3.91 6.49
CA PRO A 32 -10.62 4.83 5.85
C PRO A 32 -12.10 4.53 6.10
N PHE A 33 -12.49 3.29 6.45
CA PHE A 33 -13.89 2.96 6.73
C PHE A 33 -14.37 3.46 8.10
N PHE A 34 -13.48 3.60 9.07
CA PHE A 34 -13.84 4.01 10.44
C PHE A 34 -13.74 5.53 10.65
N ILE A 35 -12.83 6.21 9.94
CA ILE A 35 -12.57 7.64 10.12
C ILE A 35 -13.83 8.50 9.89
N PRO A 36 -14.63 8.31 8.81
CA PRO A 36 -15.81 9.14 8.56
C PRO A 36 -16.84 9.05 9.68
N VAL A 37 -17.06 7.86 10.24
CA VAL A 37 -18.02 7.66 11.34
C VAL A 37 -17.56 8.38 12.60
N LEU A 38 -16.27 8.28 12.93
CA LEU A 38 -15.69 9.03 14.04
C LEU A 38 -15.84 10.54 13.84
N ILE A 39 -15.54 11.05 12.64
CA ILE A 39 -15.70 12.48 12.32
C ILE A 39 -17.14 12.92 12.56
N VAL A 40 -18.15 12.17 12.06
CA VAL A 40 -19.56 12.52 12.24
C VAL A 40 -19.95 12.56 13.72
N VAL A 41 -19.53 11.56 14.51
CA VAL A 41 -19.84 11.52 15.95
C VAL A 41 -19.15 12.65 16.70
N TYR A 42 -17.87 12.92 16.42
CA TYR A 42 -17.16 14.04 17.04
C TYR A 42 -17.77 15.39 16.67
N LEU A 43 -18.14 15.61 15.41
CA LEU A 43 -18.82 16.84 14.99
C LEU A 43 -20.19 16.98 15.67
N PHE A 44 -20.96 15.90 15.78
CA PHE A 44 -22.23 15.91 16.51
C PHE A 44 -22.03 16.25 17.99
N LEU A 45 -21.08 15.61 18.66
CA LEU A 45 -20.78 15.89 20.06
C LEU A 45 -20.32 17.33 20.25
N LEU A 46 -19.43 17.82 19.40
CA LEU A 46 -18.83 19.15 19.52
C LEU A 46 -19.83 20.29 19.21
N PHE A 47 -20.66 20.14 18.18
CA PHE A 47 -21.54 21.22 17.73
C PHE A 47 -22.97 21.14 18.27
N ARG A 48 -23.42 19.96 18.72
CA ARG A 48 -24.81 19.75 19.13
C ARG A 48 -24.96 19.33 20.58
N ALA A 49 -24.13 18.42 21.09
CA ALA A 49 -24.26 17.95 22.47
C ALA A 49 -23.54 18.88 23.46
N ALA A 50 -22.23 19.08 23.30
CA ALA A 50 -21.39 19.82 24.24
C ALA A 50 -21.86 21.26 24.51
N PRO A 51 -22.31 22.06 23.51
CA PRO A 51 -22.78 23.42 23.78
C PRO A 51 -24.06 23.46 24.62
N VAL A 52 -24.90 22.42 24.58
CA VAL A 52 -26.11 22.35 25.41
C VAL A 52 -25.76 22.16 26.88
N PHE A 53 -24.73 21.36 27.18
CA PHE A 53 -24.28 21.07 28.54
C PHE A 53 -23.36 22.14 29.11
N LEU A 54 -22.52 22.77 28.28
CA LEU A 54 -21.45 23.66 28.73
C LEU A 54 -21.81 25.16 28.66
N ALA A 55 -22.81 25.55 27.87
CA ALA A 55 -23.19 26.96 27.70
C ALA A 55 -24.68 27.19 28.06
N PRO A 56 -24.97 27.99 29.12
CA PRO A 56 -26.34 28.20 29.60
C PRO A 56 -27.21 29.04 28.66
N SER A 57 -26.64 30.03 27.96
CA SER A 57 -27.40 30.98 27.13
C SER A 57 -27.28 30.70 25.63
N PRO A 58 -28.33 30.96 24.82
CA PRO A 58 -28.30 30.79 23.36
C PRO A 58 -27.21 31.62 22.67
N ALA A 59 -26.94 32.83 23.16
CA ALA A 59 -25.91 33.70 22.61
C ALA A 59 -24.49 33.13 22.82
N ILE A 60 -24.21 32.61 24.02
CA ILE A 60 -22.92 31.97 24.33
C ILE A 60 -22.76 30.71 23.48
N ARG A 61 -23.81 29.89 23.31
CA ARG A 61 -23.78 28.71 22.42
C ARG A 61 -23.38 29.04 20.99
N ALA A 62 -23.95 30.10 20.42
CA ALA A 62 -23.61 30.53 19.06
C ALA A 62 -22.16 31.01 18.94
N MET A 63 -21.67 31.74 19.95
CA MET A 63 -20.28 32.18 20.01
C MET A 63 -19.31 31.00 20.17
N THR A 64 -19.62 30.05 21.06
CA THR A 64 -18.85 28.80 21.24
C THR A 64 -18.77 28.00 19.94
N ALA A 65 -19.90 27.83 19.24
CA ALA A 65 -19.92 27.12 17.96
C ALA A 65 -19.03 27.80 16.90
N ARG A 66 -19.05 29.13 16.80
CA ARG A 66 -18.16 29.88 15.88
C ARG A 66 -16.69 29.71 16.23
N VAL A 67 -16.34 29.81 17.51
CA VAL A 67 -14.97 29.59 17.99
C VAL A 67 -14.51 28.17 17.68
N MET A 68 -15.34 27.15 17.93
CA MET A 68 -15.04 25.75 17.60
C MET A 68 -14.87 25.53 16.09
N MET A 69 -15.70 26.15 15.26
CA MET A 69 -15.52 26.11 13.79
C MET A 69 -14.18 26.70 13.38
N CYS A 70 -13.79 27.85 13.93
CA CYS A 70 -12.49 28.47 13.66
C CYS A 70 -11.34 27.55 14.09
N PHE A 71 -11.41 26.93 15.27
CA PHE A 71 -10.40 25.97 15.73
C PHE A 71 -10.29 24.75 14.82
N ILE A 72 -11.41 24.16 14.41
CA ILE A 72 -11.41 23.04 13.47
C ILE A 72 -10.84 23.45 12.11
N ALA A 73 -11.21 24.62 11.60
CA ALA A 73 -10.67 25.13 10.34
C ALA A 73 -9.15 25.30 10.42
N LEU A 74 -8.63 25.89 11.50
CA LEU A 74 -7.20 26.03 11.76
C LEU A 74 -6.50 24.67 11.88
N LEU A 75 -7.13 23.69 12.55
CA LEU A 75 -6.60 22.34 12.67
C LEU A 75 -6.51 21.65 11.30
N ILE A 76 -7.56 21.71 10.49
CA ILE A 76 -7.58 21.14 9.14
C ILE A 76 -6.51 21.78 8.27
N ILE A 77 -6.39 23.11 8.30
CA ILE A 77 -5.35 23.84 7.56
C ILE A 77 -3.96 23.41 8.03
N GLY A 78 -3.72 23.37 9.34
CA GLY A 78 -2.44 22.95 9.92
C GLY A 78 -2.06 21.51 9.54
N LEU A 79 -3.02 20.59 9.61
CA LEU A 79 -2.84 19.20 9.18
C LEU A 79 -2.57 19.10 7.67
N GLY A 80 -3.28 19.88 6.86
CA GLY A 80 -3.07 19.95 5.41
C GLY A 80 -1.67 20.45 5.06
N ILE A 81 -1.23 21.56 5.67
CA ILE A 81 0.12 22.12 5.48
C ILE A 81 1.18 21.11 5.92
N ASN A 82 1.03 20.50 7.09
CA ASN A 82 1.98 19.50 7.59
C ASN A 82 2.04 18.26 6.68
N SER A 83 0.88 17.78 6.22
CA SER A 83 0.78 16.66 5.29
C SER A 83 1.50 16.95 3.97
N VAL A 84 1.24 18.11 3.35
CA VAL A 84 1.90 18.52 2.10
C VAL A 84 3.41 18.68 2.29
N ARG A 85 3.84 19.34 3.38
CA ARG A 85 5.26 19.50 3.70
C ARG A 85 5.95 18.16 3.89
N ARG A 86 5.33 17.26 4.67
CA ARG A 86 5.86 15.90 4.90
C ARG A 86 5.94 15.13 3.58
N PHE A 87 4.86 15.12 2.80
CA PHE A 87 4.79 14.43 1.52
C PHE A 87 5.90 14.89 0.57
N ARG A 88 6.10 16.20 0.43
CA ARG A 88 7.16 16.78 -0.42
C ARG A 88 8.57 16.56 0.14
N ARG A 89 8.72 16.44 1.45
CA ARG A 89 10.03 16.22 2.09
C ARG A 89 10.51 14.78 1.94
N ILE A 90 9.60 13.79 1.99
CA ILE A 90 9.96 12.37 1.94
C ILE A 90 9.94 11.81 0.51
N ASN A 91 8.98 12.24 -0.31
CA ASN A 91 8.86 11.79 -1.70
C ASN A 91 9.68 12.74 -2.58
N THR A 92 10.92 12.37 -2.82
CA THR A 92 11.90 13.19 -3.55
C THR A 92 12.43 12.52 -4.81
N PHE A 93 12.10 11.25 -5.05
CA PHE A 93 12.57 10.50 -6.21
C PHE A 93 11.46 10.34 -7.25
N THR A 94 11.76 10.73 -8.49
CA THR A 94 10.82 10.59 -9.62
C THR A 94 11.08 9.30 -10.37
N VAL A 95 10.09 8.40 -10.40
CA VAL A 95 10.07 7.25 -11.29
C VAL A 95 9.40 7.67 -12.60
N SER A 96 10.05 7.44 -13.73
CA SER A 96 9.61 7.89 -15.06
C SER A 96 9.69 6.79 -16.11
N SER A 97 8.72 6.80 -17.02
CA SER A 97 8.68 5.99 -18.24
C SER A 97 7.93 6.71 -19.36
N ALA A 98 7.76 6.05 -20.50
CA ALA A 98 6.89 6.56 -21.58
C ALA A 98 5.42 6.64 -21.16
N ARG A 99 4.99 5.93 -20.10
CA ARG A 99 3.62 5.93 -19.57
C ARG A 99 3.36 7.05 -18.56
N GLY A 100 4.36 7.87 -18.26
CA GLY A 100 4.26 9.00 -17.34
C GLY A 100 5.27 8.90 -16.20
N ASN A 101 5.01 9.68 -15.14
CA ASN A 101 5.89 9.78 -14.00
C ASN A 101 5.10 9.88 -12.69
N PHE A 102 5.73 9.49 -11.59
CA PHE A 102 5.24 9.71 -10.25
C PHE A 102 6.42 9.90 -9.30
N VAL A 103 6.17 10.51 -8.14
CA VAL A 103 7.18 10.78 -7.12
C VAL A 103 6.95 9.87 -5.92
N THR A 104 8.02 9.26 -5.42
CA THR A 104 8.02 8.36 -4.27
C THR A 104 9.29 8.54 -3.43
N LEU A 105 9.41 7.77 -2.35
CA LEU A 105 10.61 7.73 -1.54
C LEU A 105 11.79 7.18 -2.35
N PRO A 106 13.01 7.74 -2.24
CA PRO A 106 14.20 7.20 -2.91
C PRO A 106 14.43 5.71 -2.67
N GLU A 107 14.16 5.25 -1.45
CA GLU A 107 14.31 3.85 -1.04
C GLU A 107 13.44 2.85 -1.83
N ILE A 108 12.33 3.32 -2.41
CA ILE A 108 11.45 2.56 -3.30
C ILE A 108 11.73 2.90 -4.76
N GLY A 109 11.90 4.19 -5.04
CA GLY A 109 11.98 4.72 -6.39
C GLY A 109 13.24 4.30 -7.14
N GLU A 110 14.40 4.29 -6.48
CA GLU A 110 15.67 3.86 -7.09
C GLU A 110 15.61 2.42 -7.61
N PRO A 111 15.32 1.41 -6.76
CA PRO A 111 15.25 0.02 -7.22
C PRO A 111 14.13 -0.19 -8.25
N LEU A 112 12.99 0.47 -8.09
CA LEU A 112 11.88 0.37 -9.05
C LEU A 112 12.25 0.94 -10.43
N GLN A 113 12.88 2.11 -10.48
CA GLN A 113 13.33 2.72 -11.73
C GLN A 113 14.40 1.87 -12.43
N ALA A 114 15.31 1.26 -11.67
CA ALA A 114 16.31 0.33 -12.17
C ALA A 114 15.66 -0.93 -12.75
N ALA A 115 14.71 -1.54 -12.03
CA ALA A 115 13.96 -2.70 -12.48
C ALA A 115 13.15 -2.42 -13.76
N ILE A 116 12.44 -1.29 -13.84
CA ILE A 116 11.71 -0.85 -15.04
C ILE A 116 12.65 -0.74 -16.24
N ARG A 117 13.82 -0.12 -16.05
CA ARG A 117 14.83 0.01 -17.10
C ARG A 117 15.36 -1.34 -17.53
N TYR A 118 15.67 -2.21 -16.58
CA TYR A 118 16.18 -3.54 -16.83
C TYR A 118 15.18 -4.40 -17.62
N ALA A 119 13.90 -4.38 -17.23
CA ALA A 119 12.83 -5.04 -17.96
C ALA A 119 12.78 -4.55 -19.42
N LYS A 120 12.84 -3.23 -19.63
CA LYS A 120 12.76 -2.64 -20.96
C LYS A 120 13.96 -2.99 -21.85
N THR A 121 15.17 -3.05 -21.28
CA THR A 121 16.40 -3.34 -22.03
C THR A 121 16.56 -4.84 -22.33
N ASN A 122 16.17 -5.72 -21.40
CA ASN A 122 16.42 -7.16 -21.50
C ASN A 122 15.21 -7.97 -22.00
N THR A 123 14.13 -7.31 -22.42
CA THR A 123 12.99 -7.97 -23.08
C THR A 123 12.49 -7.14 -24.25
N LYS A 124 11.92 -7.79 -25.26
CA LYS A 124 11.35 -7.16 -26.45
C LYS A 124 9.92 -6.67 -26.19
N PRO A 125 9.43 -5.68 -26.96
CA PRO A 125 8.01 -5.32 -26.94
C PRO A 125 7.13 -6.55 -27.14
N GLY A 126 6.12 -6.71 -26.29
CA GLY A 126 5.20 -7.86 -26.31
C GLY A 126 5.70 -9.11 -25.57
N GLU A 127 6.98 -9.19 -25.18
CA GLU A 127 7.45 -10.27 -24.30
C GLU A 127 6.95 -10.07 -22.87
N TYR A 128 6.58 -11.17 -22.23
CA TYR A 128 6.05 -11.16 -20.88
C TYR A 128 7.14 -10.87 -19.84
N VAL A 129 6.77 -10.15 -18.79
CA VAL A 129 7.58 -10.01 -17.56
C VAL A 129 6.73 -10.46 -16.39
N LEU A 130 7.19 -11.43 -15.61
CA LEU A 130 6.52 -11.85 -14.38
C LEU A 130 6.99 -10.95 -13.24
N ALA A 131 6.17 -10.00 -12.78
CA ALA A 131 6.52 -9.17 -11.62
C ALA A 131 5.66 -9.54 -10.40
N LEU A 132 6.29 -10.00 -9.33
CA LEU A 132 5.67 -10.54 -8.11
C LEU A 132 6.16 -9.82 -6.85
N PRO A 133 5.47 -9.96 -5.70
CA PRO A 133 4.07 -10.38 -5.55
C PRO A 133 3.06 -9.25 -5.87
N ILE A 134 3.49 -7.99 -5.74
CA ILE A 134 2.70 -6.77 -6.01
C ILE A 134 3.57 -5.77 -6.77
N ALA A 135 3.99 -6.15 -7.98
CA ALA A 135 5.00 -5.41 -8.73
C ALA A 135 4.62 -5.14 -10.20
N THR A 136 3.34 -5.27 -10.56
CA THR A 136 2.82 -5.03 -11.91
C THR A 136 2.98 -3.58 -12.39
N THR A 137 3.28 -2.64 -11.50
CA THR A 137 3.79 -1.31 -11.88
C THR A 137 5.00 -1.40 -12.81
N ILE A 138 5.87 -2.39 -12.64
CA ILE A 138 7.01 -2.65 -13.53
C ILE A 138 6.51 -2.97 -14.94
N ASN A 139 5.55 -3.89 -15.06
CA ASN A 139 4.93 -4.26 -16.33
C ASN A 139 4.33 -3.06 -17.06
N PHE A 140 3.53 -2.27 -16.34
CA PHE A 140 2.90 -1.08 -16.89
C PHE A 140 3.94 -0.08 -17.39
N MET A 141 4.90 0.29 -16.54
CA MET A 141 5.90 1.32 -16.85
C MET A 141 6.94 0.85 -17.89
N ALA A 142 7.29 -0.43 -17.91
CA ALA A 142 8.21 -1.00 -18.90
C ALA A 142 7.51 -1.36 -20.22
N GLU A 143 6.17 -1.26 -20.28
CA GLU A 143 5.35 -1.65 -21.43
C GLU A 143 5.54 -3.14 -21.79
N ARG A 144 5.45 -3.99 -20.76
CA ARG A 144 5.57 -5.45 -20.89
C ARG A 144 4.31 -6.14 -20.37
N PRO A 145 3.67 -7.01 -21.15
CA PRO A 145 2.50 -7.73 -20.68
C PRO A 145 2.82 -8.58 -19.46
N TYR A 146 1.83 -8.71 -18.57
CA TYR A 146 1.93 -9.54 -17.38
C TYR A 146 1.41 -10.96 -17.68
N PRO A 147 2.12 -12.04 -17.28
CA PRO A 147 1.81 -13.40 -17.70
C PRO A 147 0.70 -14.10 -16.90
N LEU A 148 0.25 -13.52 -15.79
CA LEU A 148 -0.82 -14.11 -14.97
C LEU A 148 -2.13 -13.32 -15.12
N ARG A 149 -3.23 -13.87 -14.62
CA ARG A 149 -4.52 -13.16 -14.53
C ARG A 149 -4.60 -12.36 -13.24
N GLU A 150 -3.87 -12.80 -12.24
CA GLU A 150 -3.82 -12.31 -10.88
C GLU A 150 -2.78 -11.19 -10.80
N GLU A 151 -3.24 -9.93 -10.94
CA GLU A 151 -2.37 -8.75 -10.88
C GLU A 151 -1.63 -8.63 -9.53
N ILE A 152 -2.27 -9.11 -8.47
CA ILE A 152 -1.75 -9.07 -7.11
C ILE A 152 -1.73 -10.50 -6.58
N VAL A 153 -0.59 -10.91 -6.07
CA VAL A 153 -0.31 -12.25 -5.56
C VAL A 153 -0.05 -12.15 -4.06
N LEU A 154 -1.13 -12.06 -3.28
CA LEU A 154 -1.11 -11.97 -1.82
C LEU A 154 -1.34 -13.35 -1.17
N PRO A 155 -1.05 -13.48 0.14
CA PRO A 155 -1.40 -14.69 0.90
C PRO A 155 -2.86 -15.11 0.68
N GLY A 156 -3.06 -16.39 0.32
CA GLY A 156 -4.37 -16.99 0.09
C GLY A 156 -5.03 -16.71 -1.27
N PHE A 157 -4.42 -15.89 -2.14
CA PHE A 157 -4.96 -15.63 -3.49
C PHE A 157 -4.68 -16.77 -4.47
N LEU A 158 -3.45 -17.27 -4.46
CA LEU A 158 -3.10 -18.52 -5.13
C LEU A 158 -3.19 -19.64 -4.10
N THR A 159 -4.15 -20.54 -4.26
CA THR A 159 -4.15 -21.83 -3.57
C THR A 159 -3.11 -22.75 -4.21
N ASN A 160 -2.78 -23.86 -3.57
CA ASN A 160 -1.79 -24.83 -4.08
C ASN A 160 -2.06 -25.21 -5.55
N GLU A 161 -3.32 -25.48 -5.92
CA GLU A 161 -3.69 -25.82 -7.30
C GLU A 161 -3.47 -24.64 -8.25
N LYS A 162 -3.82 -23.42 -7.81
CA LYS A 162 -3.64 -22.21 -8.60
C LYS A 162 -2.18 -21.80 -8.77
N GLU A 163 -1.30 -22.18 -7.84
CA GLU A 163 0.15 -22.02 -8.03
C GLU A 163 0.64 -22.87 -9.20
N ILE A 164 0.20 -24.12 -9.28
CA ILE A 164 0.53 -25.01 -10.40
C ILE A 164 -0.02 -24.44 -11.72
N GLU A 165 -1.26 -23.98 -11.74
CA GLU A 165 -1.83 -23.33 -12.92
C GLU A 165 -1.06 -22.05 -13.33
N ALA A 166 -0.57 -21.27 -12.35
CA ALA A 166 0.26 -20.10 -12.62
C ALA A 166 1.59 -20.51 -13.24
N ILE A 167 2.25 -21.55 -12.71
CA ILE A 167 3.49 -22.13 -13.26
C ILE A 167 3.27 -22.58 -14.71
N GLU A 168 2.20 -23.32 -14.99
CA GLU A 168 1.91 -23.78 -16.36
C GLU A 168 1.65 -22.62 -17.33
N ARG A 169 0.99 -21.55 -16.86
CA ARG A 169 0.84 -20.31 -17.65
C ARG A 169 2.19 -19.64 -17.94
N ILE A 170 3.09 -19.59 -16.96
CA ILE A 170 4.44 -19.01 -17.13
C ILE A 170 5.25 -19.84 -18.14
N LYS A 171 5.20 -21.18 -18.04
CA LYS A 171 5.84 -22.10 -18.98
C LYS A 171 5.32 -21.91 -20.40
N ALA A 172 4.00 -21.93 -20.58
CA ALA A 172 3.35 -21.83 -21.88
C ALA A 172 3.64 -20.49 -22.58
N ARG A 173 3.69 -19.40 -21.82
CA ARG A 173 4.00 -18.04 -22.32
C ARG A 173 5.50 -17.79 -22.54
N ARG A 174 6.34 -18.76 -22.18
CA ARG A 174 7.79 -18.68 -22.25
C ARG A 174 8.37 -17.39 -21.66
N VAL A 175 7.93 -17.04 -20.45
CA VAL A 175 8.30 -15.78 -19.81
C VAL A 175 9.83 -15.70 -19.66
N PRO A 176 10.53 -14.75 -20.32
CA PRO A 176 11.99 -14.66 -20.27
C PRO A 176 12.52 -14.10 -18.95
N LEU A 177 11.74 -13.25 -18.29
CA LEU A 177 12.19 -12.46 -17.14
C LEU A 177 11.16 -12.50 -16.00
N ALA A 178 11.62 -12.90 -14.82
CA ALA A 178 10.88 -12.80 -13.57
C ALA A 178 11.51 -11.75 -12.65
N MET A 179 10.68 -10.96 -11.99
CA MET A 179 11.06 -9.94 -11.03
C MET A 179 10.31 -10.18 -9.73
N VAL A 180 11.06 -10.32 -8.64
CA VAL A 180 10.49 -10.57 -7.32
C VAL A 180 10.83 -9.40 -6.40
N ALA A 181 9.82 -8.62 -6.05
CA ALA A 181 9.91 -7.51 -5.12
C ALA A 181 9.83 -8.02 -3.67
N ASN A 182 10.71 -7.50 -2.82
CA ASN A 182 10.68 -7.74 -1.37
C ASN A 182 9.62 -6.84 -0.73
N ILE A 183 8.37 -7.30 -0.74
CA ILE A 183 7.24 -6.65 -0.11
C ILE A 183 6.76 -7.55 1.02
N ALA A 184 6.89 -7.08 2.26
CA ALA A 184 6.33 -7.73 3.43
C ALA A 184 4.83 -7.44 3.50
N THR A 185 4.05 -8.47 3.81
CA THR A 185 2.58 -8.42 3.90
C THR A 185 2.15 -8.59 5.35
N SER A 186 2.65 -7.68 6.21
CA SER A 186 2.50 -7.72 7.68
C SER A 186 1.06 -7.66 8.20
N GLU A 187 0.11 -7.30 7.33
CA GLU A 187 -1.31 -7.30 7.60
C GLU A 187 -1.96 -8.68 7.50
N PHE A 188 -1.25 -9.68 6.97
CA PHE A 188 -1.66 -11.08 6.92
C PHE A 188 -0.92 -11.91 7.96
N ARG A 189 -1.31 -13.17 8.17
CA ARG A 189 -0.56 -14.11 9.03
C ARG A 189 0.73 -14.59 8.34
N ASP A 190 0.66 -14.79 7.04
CA ASP A 190 1.76 -15.30 6.22
C ASP A 190 2.39 -14.06 5.55
N HIS A 191 3.62 -13.69 5.90
CA HIS A 191 4.14 -12.35 5.64
C HIS A 191 5.04 -12.27 4.41
N ILE A 192 5.77 -13.35 4.11
CA ILE A 192 6.93 -13.36 3.19
C ILE A 192 6.64 -14.24 1.96
N PHE A 193 6.73 -13.65 0.77
CA PHE A 193 6.59 -14.38 -0.49
C PHE A 193 7.70 -15.43 -0.64
N GLY A 194 7.32 -16.64 -1.00
CA GLY A 194 8.23 -17.76 -1.23
C GLY A 194 8.74 -18.46 0.03
N ALA A 195 8.44 -17.92 1.21
CA ALA A 195 8.76 -18.54 2.50
C ALA A 195 7.49 -18.91 3.28
N ASP A 196 6.55 -17.99 3.43
CA ASP A 196 5.30 -18.24 4.15
C ASP A 196 4.16 -18.62 3.19
N TYR A 197 4.09 -17.96 2.03
CA TYR A 197 3.09 -18.22 1.00
C TYR A 197 3.73 -18.32 -0.38
N ASN A 198 3.04 -19.00 -1.30
CA ASN A 198 3.48 -19.18 -2.69
C ASN A 198 4.86 -19.82 -2.84
N GLN A 199 5.12 -20.80 -1.98
CA GLN A 199 6.40 -21.49 -1.85
C GLN A 199 6.70 -22.31 -3.10
N GLU A 200 5.70 -22.96 -3.69
CA GLU A 200 5.87 -23.80 -4.88
C GLU A 200 6.21 -22.96 -6.12
N LEU A 201 5.53 -21.83 -6.30
CA LEU A 201 5.85 -20.87 -7.35
C LEU A 201 7.27 -20.32 -7.19
N ASN A 202 7.66 -19.91 -5.99
CA ASN A 202 9.00 -19.38 -5.74
C ASN A 202 10.07 -20.45 -5.98
N ARG A 203 9.87 -21.67 -5.45
CA ARG A 203 10.76 -22.82 -5.67
C ARG A 203 10.95 -23.08 -7.16
N TRP A 204 9.86 -23.16 -7.93
CA TRP A 204 9.92 -23.35 -9.36
C TRP A 204 10.68 -22.23 -10.09
N ILE A 205 10.47 -20.96 -9.72
CA ILE A 205 11.24 -19.84 -10.27
C ILE A 205 12.74 -20.03 -10.00
N THR A 206 13.13 -20.34 -8.76
CA THR A 206 14.54 -20.52 -8.40
C THR A 206 15.21 -21.73 -9.05
N GLU A 207 14.43 -22.75 -9.43
CA GLU A 207 14.94 -23.93 -10.15
C GLU A 207 15.05 -23.69 -11.68
N ASN A 208 14.21 -22.83 -12.25
CA ASN A 208 14.07 -22.67 -13.72
C ASN A 208 14.62 -21.33 -14.26
N TYR A 209 15.01 -20.44 -13.35
CA TYR A 209 15.62 -19.16 -13.65
C TYR A 209 16.88 -18.98 -12.80
N HIS A 210 17.78 -18.12 -13.25
CA HIS A 210 18.98 -17.75 -12.50
C HIS A 210 18.95 -16.26 -12.17
N LEU A 211 19.44 -15.90 -10.98
CA LEU A 211 19.50 -14.52 -10.51
C LEU A 211 20.56 -13.76 -11.32
N VAL A 212 20.14 -12.66 -11.95
CA VAL A 212 21.01 -11.83 -12.81
C VAL A 212 21.21 -10.42 -12.29
N ALA A 213 20.26 -9.91 -11.50
CA ALA A 213 20.40 -8.59 -10.91
C ALA A 213 19.63 -8.46 -9.59
N ARG A 214 20.12 -7.56 -8.76
CA ARG A 214 19.53 -7.13 -7.51
C ARG A 214 19.48 -5.61 -7.50
N PHE A 215 18.27 -5.07 -7.39
CA PHE A 215 18.03 -3.63 -7.34
C PHE A 215 17.70 -3.24 -5.91
N GLU A 216 18.55 -2.42 -5.33
CA GLU A 216 18.42 -1.84 -3.99
C GLU A 216 18.61 -0.33 -4.07
N SER A 217 18.14 0.38 -3.04
CA SER A 217 18.44 1.79 -2.91
C SER A 217 19.80 2.03 -2.28
N SER A 218 20.47 3.08 -2.72
CA SER A 218 21.67 3.62 -2.07
C SER A 218 21.38 4.15 -0.65
N HIS A 219 20.13 4.49 -0.34
CA HIS A 219 19.69 5.09 0.92
C HIS A 219 19.47 4.08 2.05
N ARG A 220 19.17 2.83 1.71
CA ARG A 220 19.06 1.71 2.64
C ARG A 220 19.54 0.43 1.95
N GLN A 221 20.73 -0.02 2.36
CA GLN A 221 21.38 -1.21 1.84
C GLN A 221 21.18 -2.40 2.79
N SER A 222 21.55 -3.60 2.33
CA SER A 222 21.44 -4.86 3.09
C SER A 222 20.01 -5.35 3.29
N ALA A 223 19.15 -5.27 2.25
CA ALA A 223 17.83 -5.89 2.31
C ALA A 223 17.94 -7.41 2.51
N ASN A 224 17.25 -7.96 3.50
CA ASN A 224 17.04 -9.40 3.57
C ASN A 224 15.60 -9.71 3.17
N PHE A 225 15.38 -10.82 2.46
CA PHE A 225 14.02 -11.22 2.09
C PHE A 225 13.15 -11.33 3.34
N GLY A 226 12.00 -10.67 3.35
CA GLY A 226 11.07 -10.65 4.47
C GLY A 226 11.30 -9.56 5.53
N ASN A 227 12.35 -8.75 5.41
CA ASN A 227 12.58 -7.56 6.23
C ASN A 227 12.81 -6.33 5.33
N GLU A 228 12.52 -5.12 5.83
CA GLU A 228 13.02 -3.89 5.21
C GLU A 228 14.56 -3.97 5.05
N PRO A 229 15.16 -3.30 4.04
CA PRO A 229 14.55 -2.43 3.02
C PRO A 229 13.93 -3.10 1.77
N PHE A 230 13.18 -2.30 1.01
CA PHE A 230 12.61 -2.68 -0.29
C PHE A 230 13.72 -2.98 -1.31
N MET A 231 13.55 -4.07 -2.06
CA MET A 231 14.45 -4.48 -3.14
C MET A 231 13.67 -5.23 -4.22
N ILE A 232 14.25 -5.35 -5.40
CA ILE A 232 13.72 -6.17 -6.49
C ILE A 232 14.83 -7.07 -7.01
N LEU A 233 14.58 -8.38 -7.05
CA LEU A 233 15.46 -9.35 -7.69
C LEU A 233 14.98 -9.62 -9.11
N ALA A 234 15.90 -9.69 -10.07
CA ALA A 234 15.61 -10.09 -11.44
C ALA A 234 16.24 -11.45 -11.75
N TYR A 235 15.43 -12.30 -12.37
CA TYR A 235 15.75 -13.67 -12.72
C TYR A 235 15.52 -13.88 -14.22
N GLU A 236 16.53 -14.36 -14.93
CA GLU A 236 16.41 -14.72 -16.35
C GLU A 236 16.19 -16.22 -16.48
N ARG A 237 15.37 -16.61 -17.45
CA ARG A 237 15.04 -18.01 -17.67
C ARG A 237 16.28 -18.79 -18.09
N ASN A 238 16.46 -19.98 -17.54
CA ASN A 238 17.51 -20.88 -17.99
C ASN A 238 17.27 -21.27 -19.46
N GLN A 239 18.35 -21.33 -20.25
CA GLN A 239 18.29 -21.72 -21.67
C GLN A 239 17.91 -23.19 -21.84
#